data_AF-A0A954FV17-F1
#
_entry.id   AF-A0A954FV17-F1
#
_cell.length_a   1.000
_cell.length_b   1.000
_cell.length_c   1.000
_cell.angle_alpha   90.00
_cell.angle_beta   90.00
_cell.angle_gamma   90.00
#
_symmetry.space_group_name_H-M   'P 1'
#
loop_
_entity.id
_entity.type
_entity.pdbx_description
1 polymer ?
#
loop_
_entity_poly.entity_id
_entity_poly.type
_entity_poly.pdbx_seq_one_letter_code
_entity_poly.pdbx_strand_id
1 'polypeptide(L)'
;MVVSRNCAESNFGTVRIELPDNQSELSPALARAFQAASARHVYRWFPSEDIRSELPTDFELRFDCLTGKDGVRRFNPTLGSEALISLLFIGGLAILIKHNSLSAEQAWDSQMMFLLFQKMRKLNNHQQRNFQGIKDLYIKRPGRQETGQRNVLPDSLGTGPDSINPPWGIDKLKTKGEELARECGYERPSMRQTIEYGLFAAALLHPLMIEDPEQIEGLLRIALYNEWNTCDCDLQTREWIEGEIQEAIRAHLRDSQDDFNEWFWGCKNSFLKQIARKRCPHENVTNSMVRKVLLDLGWRAYTCVAECIHEQMYYFQNALRNPLNEQERQIFEMAYQKQSYLADLPLLLLYERIPFLKAPMLALLRGENDFDFTGTVHRLLFYYSQM
;
A
#
# COMPACT_ATOMS: atom_id res chain seq x y z
N MET A 1 -9.14 36.08 20.25
CA MET A 1 -10.04 35.31 19.35
C MET A 1 -10.24 33.95 19.99
N VAL A 2 -11.49 33.53 20.20
CA VAL A 2 -11.89 32.51 21.18
C VAL A 2 -11.36 31.13 20.78
N VAL A 3 -10.29 30.67 21.43
CA VAL A 3 -9.85 29.27 21.41
C VAL A 3 -10.83 28.51 22.29
N SER A 4 -11.87 27.95 21.67
CA SER A 4 -12.74 26.98 22.35
C SER A 4 -11.87 25.82 22.83
N ARG A 5 -11.93 25.52 24.14
CA ARG A 5 -11.27 24.37 24.76
C ARG A 5 -11.85 23.08 24.17
N ASN A 6 -11.29 22.63 23.05
CA ASN A 6 -11.68 21.45 22.30
C ASN A 6 -10.64 20.32 22.40
N CYS A 7 -10.14 20.04 23.61
CA CYS A 7 -9.24 18.91 23.87
C CYS A 7 -10.00 17.82 24.64
N ALA A 8 -9.97 16.59 24.15
CA ALA A 8 -10.30 15.40 24.94
C ALA A 8 -8.99 14.68 25.25
N GLU A 9 -8.56 14.71 26.51
CA GLU A 9 -7.40 13.93 26.97
C GLU A 9 -7.85 12.49 27.18
N SER A 10 -7.11 11.55 26.59
CA SER A 10 -7.34 10.11 26.73
C SER A 10 -6.00 9.39 26.85
N ASN A 11 -6.03 8.13 27.31
CA ASN A 11 -4.84 7.27 27.30
C ASN A 11 -4.28 7.05 25.88
N PHE A 12 -5.10 7.28 24.84
CA PHE A 12 -4.75 7.18 23.43
C PHE A 12 -4.16 8.49 22.86
N GLY A 13 -3.96 9.50 23.69
CA GLY A 13 -3.50 10.84 23.28
C GLY A 13 -4.63 11.86 23.21
N THR A 14 -4.35 12.99 22.57
CA THR A 14 -5.26 14.14 22.47
C THR A 14 -5.43 14.56 21.02
N VAL A 15 -6.68 14.72 20.58
CA VAL A 15 -6.99 15.28 19.26
C VAL A 15 -7.49 16.73 19.40
N ARG A 16 -6.84 17.64 18.70
CA ARG A 16 -7.28 19.03 18.51
C ARG A 16 -7.91 19.20 17.14
N ILE A 17 -9.03 19.91 17.09
CA ILE A 17 -9.76 20.20 15.85
C ILE A 17 -9.67 21.71 15.59
N GLU A 18 -9.09 22.06 14.46
CA GLU A 18 -8.81 23.44 14.06
C GLU A 18 -9.51 23.76 12.74
N LEU A 19 -9.77 25.05 12.49
CA LEU A 19 -10.16 25.51 11.17
C LEU A 19 -8.92 25.52 10.26
N PRO A 20 -9.08 25.20 8.97
CA PRO A 20 -7.96 25.19 8.04
C PRO A 20 -7.39 26.60 7.82
N ASP A 21 -6.07 26.70 7.72
CA ASP A 21 -5.41 27.95 7.35
C ASP A 21 -5.71 28.32 5.89
N ASN A 22 -6.07 29.58 5.65
CA ASN A 22 -6.38 30.14 4.33
C ASN A 22 -5.20 30.05 3.32
N GLN A 23 -3.98 29.75 3.78
CA GLN A 23 -2.75 29.72 2.97
C GLN A 23 -2.19 28.31 2.73
N SER A 24 -2.91 27.25 3.11
CA SER A 24 -2.44 25.88 2.81
C SER A 24 -2.46 25.64 1.30
N GLU A 25 -1.28 25.44 0.68
CA GLU A 25 -1.18 24.99 -0.72
C GLU A 25 -1.74 23.57 -0.80
N LEU A 26 -2.89 23.44 -1.45
CA LEU A 26 -3.56 22.16 -1.62
C LEU A 26 -3.16 21.54 -2.94
N SER A 27 -2.99 20.22 -2.92
CA SER A 27 -2.91 19.49 -4.19
C SER A 27 -4.19 19.71 -5.00
N PRO A 28 -4.14 19.72 -6.34
CA PRO A 28 -5.33 19.91 -7.17
C PRO A 28 -6.46 18.90 -6.89
N ALA A 29 -6.11 17.68 -6.45
CA ALA A 29 -7.07 16.66 -6.07
C ALA A 29 -7.79 17.02 -4.76
N LEU A 30 -7.05 17.46 -3.74
CA LEU A 30 -7.63 17.93 -2.47
C LEU A 30 -8.46 19.19 -2.68
N ALA A 31 -8.00 20.13 -3.50
CA ALA A 31 -8.76 21.34 -3.83
C ALA A 31 -10.15 21.02 -4.43
N ARG A 32 -10.23 20.04 -5.33
CA ARG A 32 -11.53 19.57 -5.86
C ARG A 32 -12.38 18.88 -4.80
N ALA A 33 -11.78 18.03 -3.98
CA ALA A 33 -12.49 17.38 -2.88
C ALA A 33 -13.07 18.41 -1.90
N PHE A 34 -12.36 19.52 -1.68
CA PHE A 34 -12.78 20.59 -0.78
C PHE A 34 -13.96 21.38 -1.33
N GLN A 35 -13.96 21.66 -2.64
CA GLN A 35 -15.11 22.29 -3.30
C GLN A 35 -16.38 21.44 -3.20
N ALA A 36 -16.24 20.12 -3.10
CA ALA A 36 -17.35 19.19 -2.96
C ALA A 36 -17.78 18.93 -1.50
N ALA A 37 -16.96 19.32 -0.52
CA ALA A 37 -17.20 19.06 0.91
C ALA A 37 -18.20 20.07 1.51
N SER A 38 -18.99 19.61 2.47
CA SER A 38 -19.90 20.45 3.26
C SER A 38 -19.20 21.16 4.42
N ALA A 39 -18.12 20.57 4.95
CA ALA A 39 -17.27 21.15 5.97
C ALA A 39 -15.82 20.66 5.86
N ARG A 40 -14.89 21.47 6.36
CA ARG A 40 -13.45 21.15 6.44
C ARG A 40 -12.92 21.51 7.82
N HIS A 41 -12.16 20.60 8.40
CA HIS A 41 -11.43 20.80 9.65
C HIS A 41 -10.04 20.16 9.56
N VAL A 42 -9.10 20.65 10.37
CA VAL A 42 -7.78 20.04 10.53
C VAL A 42 -7.77 19.31 11.87
N TYR A 43 -7.44 18.02 11.84
CA TYR A 43 -7.30 17.17 13.02
C TYR A 43 -5.82 16.99 13.31
N ARG A 44 -5.40 17.36 14.53
CA ARG A 44 -4.03 17.22 15.03
C ARG A 44 -4.04 16.29 16.22
N TRP A 45 -3.43 15.12 16.07
CA TRP A 45 -3.28 14.16 17.14
C TRP A 45 -1.90 14.29 17.76
N PHE A 46 -1.90 14.38 19.09
CA PHE A 46 -0.73 14.39 19.93
C PHE A 46 -0.72 13.12 20.78
N PRO A 47 0.42 12.40 20.85
CA PRO A 47 0.55 11.23 21.71
C PRO A 47 0.35 11.61 23.19
N SER A 48 -0.08 10.63 23.99
CA SER A 48 -0.11 10.74 25.46
C SER A 48 1.30 10.95 26.00
N GLU A 49 1.42 11.48 27.23
CA GLU A 49 2.74 11.77 27.83
C GLU A 49 3.65 10.53 27.90
N ASP A 50 3.07 9.36 28.18
CA ASP A 50 3.81 8.09 28.26
C ASP A 50 4.51 7.75 26.94
N ILE A 51 3.80 7.94 25.82
CA ILE A 51 4.33 7.68 24.46
C ILE A 51 5.26 8.82 24.01
N ARG A 52 4.94 10.07 24.36
CA ARG A 52 5.69 11.26 23.93
C ARG A 52 7.18 11.21 24.29
N SER A 53 7.53 10.50 25.38
CA SER A 53 8.93 10.31 25.79
C SER A 53 9.81 9.60 24.76
N GLU A 54 9.23 8.83 23.82
CA GLU A 54 9.95 8.12 22.74
C GLU A 54 9.94 8.88 21.41
N LEU A 55 9.33 10.07 21.36
CA LEU A 55 9.07 10.81 20.14
C LEU A 55 9.76 12.18 20.15
N PRO A 56 10.02 12.78 18.98
CA PRO A 56 10.41 14.18 18.89
C PRO A 56 9.44 15.09 19.65
N THR A 57 9.97 16.15 20.28
CA THR A 57 9.19 17.06 21.14
C THR A 57 8.00 17.71 20.41
N ASP A 58 8.12 17.90 19.10
CA ASP A 58 7.14 18.50 18.21
C ASP A 58 6.35 17.47 17.38
N PHE A 59 6.43 16.18 17.73
CA PHE A 59 5.73 15.14 16.99
C PHE A 59 4.20 15.33 17.05
N GLU A 60 3.59 15.38 15.87
CA GLU A 60 2.14 15.38 15.69
C GLU A 60 1.74 14.62 14.43
N LEU A 61 0.52 14.08 14.44
CA LEU A 61 -0.10 13.51 13.26
C LEU A 61 -1.23 14.44 12.79
N ARG A 62 -1.18 14.87 11.52
CA ARG A 62 -2.08 15.90 10.98
C ARG A 62 -2.89 15.41 9.79
N PHE A 63 -4.21 15.50 9.88
CA PHE A 63 -5.16 15.16 8.81
C PHE A 63 -6.06 16.35 8.45
N ASP A 64 -6.32 16.53 7.15
CA ASP A 64 -7.47 17.27 6.67
C ASP A 64 -8.70 16.35 6.74
N CYS A 65 -9.68 16.74 7.55
CA CYS A 65 -10.95 16.05 7.64
C CYS A 65 -12.00 16.77 6.79
N LEU A 66 -12.52 16.05 5.79
CA LEU A 66 -13.58 16.54 4.91
C LEU A 66 -14.87 15.83 5.24
N THR A 67 -15.90 16.61 5.54
CA THR A 67 -17.26 16.09 5.64
C THR A 67 -17.91 16.23 4.28
N GLY A 68 -18.34 15.12 3.69
CA GLY A 68 -19.07 15.16 2.42
C GLY A 68 -20.48 15.72 2.58
N LYS A 69 -21.22 15.87 1.47
CA LYS A 69 -22.66 16.21 1.51
C LYS A 69 -23.50 15.09 2.13
N ASP A 70 -22.94 13.88 2.15
CA ASP A 70 -23.47 12.70 2.85
C ASP A 70 -23.28 12.76 4.37
N GLY A 71 -22.60 13.77 4.91
CA GLY A 71 -22.31 13.89 6.33
C GLY A 71 -21.16 13.01 6.82
N VAL A 72 -20.48 12.28 5.92
CA VAL A 72 -19.41 11.34 6.27
C VAL A 72 -18.06 12.05 6.33
N ARG A 73 -17.37 11.95 7.48
CA ARG A 73 -16.00 12.44 7.65
C ARG A 73 -14.99 11.54 6.95
N ARG A 74 -14.04 12.16 6.24
CA ARG A 74 -12.94 11.49 5.54
C ARG A 74 -11.62 12.14 5.92
N PHE A 75 -10.73 11.35 6.51
CA PHE A 75 -9.42 11.81 6.98
C PHE A 75 -8.38 11.63 5.89
N ASN A 76 -7.91 12.74 5.35
CA ASN A 76 -6.90 12.79 4.29
C ASN A 76 -5.59 13.27 4.91
N PRO A 77 -4.48 12.59 4.66
CA PRO A 77 -3.22 13.01 5.24
C PRO A 77 -2.78 14.34 4.63
N THR A 78 -2.30 15.25 5.48
CA THR A 78 -1.80 16.56 5.02
C THR A 78 -0.46 16.46 4.31
N LEU A 79 0.32 15.44 4.67
CA LEU A 79 1.57 15.06 4.04
C LEU A 79 1.26 13.87 3.11
N GLY A 80 1.82 13.84 1.90
CA GLY A 80 1.58 12.73 0.96
C GLY A 80 1.86 11.34 1.56
N SER A 81 1.34 10.28 0.95
CA SER A 81 1.33 8.91 1.52
C SER A 81 2.68 8.44 2.07
N GLU A 82 3.81 8.75 1.40
CA GLU A 82 5.16 8.38 1.87
C GLU A 82 5.57 9.05 3.18
N ALA A 83 5.30 10.35 3.29
CA ALA A 83 5.58 11.11 4.50
C ALA A 83 4.65 10.66 5.64
N LEU A 84 3.39 10.37 5.32
CA LEU A 84 2.46 9.79 6.29
C LEU A 84 2.96 8.44 6.81
N ILE A 85 3.33 7.50 5.94
CA ILE A 85 3.84 6.17 6.34
C ILE A 85 5.05 6.33 7.27
N SER A 86 5.93 7.28 6.99
CA SER A 86 7.10 7.55 7.85
C SER A 86 6.70 8.04 9.25
N LEU A 87 5.75 8.96 9.35
CA LEU A 87 5.23 9.42 10.64
C LEU A 87 4.49 8.31 11.38
N LEU A 88 3.70 7.50 10.65
CA LEU A 88 2.94 6.39 11.21
C LEU A 88 3.85 5.26 11.72
N PHE A 89 4.97 5.03 11.04
CA PHE A 89 5.99 4.11 11.52
C PHE A 89 6.60 4.59 12.84
N ILE A 90 7.03 5.85 12.91
CA ILE A 90 7.70 6.40 14.11
C ILE A 90 6.76 6.40 15.32
N GLY A 91 5.53 6.91 15.17
CA GLY A 91 4.56 6.95 16.26
C GLY A 91 4.06 5.56 16.66
N GLY A 92 3.83 4.66 15.68
CA GLY A 92 3.47 3.27 15.93
C GLY A 92 4.55 2.50 16.68
N LEU A 93 5.82 2.66 16.30
CA LEU A 93 6.94 2.04 17.00
C LEU A 93 7.06 2.54 18.44
N ALA A 94 6.85 3.83 18.69
CA ALA A 94 6.83 4.38 20.05
C ALA A 94 5.71 3.77 20.92
N ILE A 95 4.52 3.57 20.35
CA ILE A 95 3.40 2.86 21.01
C ILE A 95 3.82 1.42 21.35
N LEU A 96 4.37 0.70 20.36
CA LEU A 96 4.80 -0.70 20.54
C LEU A 96 5.91 -0.83 21.60
N ILE A 97 6.90 0.07 21.61
CA ILE A 97 7.96 0.08 22.64
C ILE A 97 7.35 0.19 24.04
N LYS A 98 6.39 1.10 24.25
CA LYS A 98 5.78 1.33 25.55
C LYS A 98 4.84 0.21 25.98
N HIS A 99 3.99 -0.27 25.07
CA HIS A 99 2.95 -1.23 25.41
C HIS A 99 3.43 -2.67 25.39
N ASN A 100 4.30 -3.03 24.45
CA ASN A 100 4.81 -4.39 24.30
C ASN A 100 6.19 -4.58 24.96
N SER A 101 6.72 -3.54 25.62
CA SER A 101 8.03 -3.56 26.29
C SER A 101 9.15 -4.05 25.36
N LEU A 102 9.16 -3.56 24.12
CA LEU A 102 10.17 -3.97 23.15
C LEU A 102 11.57 -3.63 23.67
N SER A 103 12.50 -4.58 23.54
CA SER A 103 13.89 -4.34 23.87
C SER A 103 14.52 -3.32 22.91
N ALA A 104 15.65 -2.73 23.31
CA ALA A 104 16.42 -1.84 22.43
C ALA A 104 16.84 -2.52 21.12
N GLU A 105 17.08 -3.82 21.15
CA GLU A 105 17.40 -4.64 19.98
C GLU A 105 16.19 -4.80 19.05
N GLN A 106 15.01 -5.10 19.60
CA GLN A 106 13.77 -5.21 18.81
C GLN A 106 13.34 -3.88 18.19
N ALA A 107 13.53 -2.77 18.91
CA ALA A 107 13.30 -1.43 18.39
C ALA A 107 14.28 -1.12 17.24
N TRP A 108 15.54 -1.52 17.39
CA TRP A 108 16.56 -1.36 16.34
C TRP A 108 16.24 -2.21 15.10
N ASP A 109 15.83 -3.47 15.28
CA ASP A 109 15.40 -4.34 14.20
C ASP A 109 14.24 -3.74 13.41
N SER A 110 13.29 -3.10 14.12
CA SER A 110 12.15 -2.41 13.50
C SER A 110 12.61 -1.23 12.63
N GLN A 111 13.62 -0.46 13.06
CA GLN A 111 14.19 0.63 12.26
C GLN A 111 14.88 0.10 11.00
N MET A 112 15.62 -1.00 11.11
CA MET A 112 16.20 -1.68 9.96
C MET A 112 15.11 -2.20 9.00
N MET A 113 14.03 -2.77 9.53
CA MET A 113 12.86 -3.17 8.73
C MET A 113 12.27 -1.97 7.99
N PHE A 114 12.11 -0.81 8.62
CA PHE A 114 11.60 0.37 7.94
C PHE A 114 12.51 0.85 6.80
N LEU A 115 13.83 0.81 6.98
CA LEU A 115 14.78 1.12 5.90
C LEU A 115 14.62 0.11 4.74
N LEU A 116 14.55 -1.18 5.05
CA LEU A 116 14.30 -2.23 4.06
C LEU A 116 12.99 -1.98 3.32
N PHE A 117 11.89 -1.68 4.02
CA PHE A 117 10.61 -1.32 3.42
C PHE A 117 10.75 -0.17 2.41
N GLN A 118 11.41 0.92 2.79
CA GLN A 118 11.61 2.07 1.91
C GLN A 118 12.42 1.71 0.63
N LYS A 119 13.39 0.81 0.74
CA LYS A 119 14.24 0.41 -0.40
C LYS A 119 13.56 -0.64 -1.28
N MET A 120 12.93 -1.64 -0.68
CA MET A 120 12.23 -2.72 -1.38
C MET A 120 11.04 -2.19 -2.16
N ARG A 121 10.37 -1.12 -1.68
CA ARG A 121 9.35 -0.42 -2.46
C ARG A 121 9.87 0.19 -3.76
N LYS A 122 11.12 0.66 -3.76
CA LYS A 122 11.75 1.26 -4.96
C LYS A 122 12.31 0.24 -5.94
N LEU A 123 12.41 -1.05 -5.59
CA LEU A 123 12.70 -2.12 -6.54
C LEU A 123 11.63 -2.24 -7.64
N ASN A 124 10.41 -1.77 -7.36
CA ASN A 124 9.22 -1.96 -8.18
C ASN A 124 9.17 -1.11 -9.46
N ASN A 125 10.29 -0.50 -9.87
CA ASN A 125 10.35 0.51 -10.92
C ASN A 125 10.21 0.01 -12.38
N HIS A 126 9.76 -1.23 -12.63
CA HIS A 126 9.76 -1.76 -14.01
C HIS A 126 8.42 -2.03 -14.68
N GLN A 127 7.27 -1.92 -14.01
CA GLN A 127 5.97 -2.02 -14.71
C GLN A 127 4.87 -1.14 -14.10
N GLN A 128 5.15 0.14 -13.81
CA GLN A 128 4.08 1.11 -13.55
C GLN A 128 3.34 1.45 -14.85
N ARG A 129 2.57 0.49 -15.37
CA ARG A 129 1.53 0.79 -16.37
C ARG A 129 0.42 1.51 -15.59
N ASN A 130 0.42 2.84 -15.67
CA ASN A 130 -0.61 3.65 -15.03
C ASN A 130 -1.99 3.53 -15.71
N PHE A 131 -2.13 2.65 -16.73
CA PHE A 131 -3.33 2.38 -17.53
C PHE A 131 -4.15 3.64 -17.82
N GLN A 132 -3.48 4.73 -18.20
CA GLN A 132 -4.10 6.02 -18.46
C GLN A 132 -4.90 6.00 -19.76
N GLY A 133 -4.49 5.16 -20.71
CA GLY A 133 -5.20 5.00 -21.97
C GLY A 133 -5.04 3.63 -22.59
N ILE A 134 -5.82 3.38 -23.64
CA ILE A 134 -5.87 2.10 -24.35
C ILE A 134 -4.49 1.67 -24.91
N LYS A 135 -3.62 2.63 -25.22
CA LYS A 135 -2.25 2.39 -25.68
C LYS A 135 -1.40 1.65 -24.64
N ASP A 136 -1.73 1.79 -23.37
CA ASP A 136 -1.04 1.14 -22.26
C ASP A 136 -1.39 -0.35 -22.15
N LEU A 137 -2.48 -0.78 -22.80
CA LEU A 137 -2.88 -2.19 -22.89
C LEU A 137 -2.09 -2.97 -23.96
N TYR A 138 -1.36 -2.28 -24.83
CA TYR A 138 -0.58 -2.93 -25.88
C TYR A 138 0.90 -3.05 -25.50
N ILE A 139 1.56 -4.12 -25.96
CA ILE A 139 3.01 -4.29 -25.83
C ILE A 139 3.67 -3.73 -27.08
N LYS A 140 4.39 -2.61 -26.95
CA LYS A 140 5.18 -2.05 -28.06
C LYS A 140 6.39 -2.94 -28.31
N ARG A 141 6.47 -3.58 -29.48
CA ARG A 141 7.70 -4.24 -29.94
C ARG A 141 8.60 -3.22 -30.66
N PRO A 142 9.89 -3.14 -30.33
CA PRO A 142 10.83 -2.39 -31.16
C PRO A 142 11.05 -3.14 -32.49
N GLY A 143 10.74 -2.49 -33.61
CA GLY A 143 11.01 -2.98 -34.97
C GLY A 143 9.93 -3.91 -35.56
N ARG A 144 9.32 -3.46 -36.66
CA ARG A 144 8.26 -4.06 -37.53
C ARG A 144 6.81 -3.95 -37.04
N GLN A 145 6.00 -3.37 -37.92
CA GLN A 145 4.54 -3.24 -37.85
C GLN A 145 3.82 -4.57 -38.17
N GLU A 146 2.77 -4.81 -37.38
CA GLU A 146 1.42 -5.21 -37.83
C GLU A 146 1.09 -6.64 -38.27
N THR A 147 1.64 -7.65 -37.60
CA THR A 147 0.89 -8.92 -37.43
C THR A 147 0.98 -9.41 -35.98
N GLY A 148 -0.15 -9.29 -35.25
CA GLY A 148 -0.32 -9.79 -33.89
C GLY A 148 0.17 -8.83 -32.79
N GLN A 149 -0.52 -7.68 -32.61
CA GLN A 149 -0.28 -6.84 -31.43
C GLN A 149 -0.65 -7.60 -30.16
N ARG A 150 0.37 -8.10 -29.44
CA ARG A 150 0.20 -8.71 -28.12
C ARG A 150 -0.25 -7.62 -27.14
N ASN A 151 -1.32 -7.87 -26.41
CA ASN A 151 -1.78 -7.01 -25.33
C ASN A 151 -1.30 -7.55 -23.98
N VAL A 152 -1.48 -6.77 -22.92
CA VAL A 152 -1.16 -7.20 -21.55
C VAL A 152 -2.36 -7.72 -20.79
N LEU A 153 -3.53 -7.87 -21.43
CA LEU A 153 -4.68 -8.39 -20.69
C LEU A 153 -4.39 -9.81 -20.25
N PRO A 154 -4.81 -10.17 -19.02
CA PRO A 154 -4.60 -11.52 -18.51
C PRO A 154 -5.35 -12.56 -19.35
N ASP A 155 -4.74 -13.74 -19.54
CA ASP A 155 -5.38 -14.86 -20.24
C ASP A 155 -6.61 -15.40 -19.48
N SER A 156 -6.83 -14.97 -18.24
CA SER A 156 -7.97 -15.32 -17.40
C SER A 156 -9.06 -14.23 -17.34
N LEU A 157 -8.92 -13.15 -18.13
CA LEU A 157 -9.80 -11.99 -18.03
C LEU A 157 -11.24 -12.32 -18.43
N GLY A 158 -12.16 -12.17 -17.47
CA GLY A 158 -13.60 -12.38 -17.69
C GLY A 158 -13.99 -13.82 -18.02
N THR A 159 -13.13 -14.78 -17.67
CA THR A 159 -13.31 -16.23 -17.84
C THR A 159 -13.08 -16.95 -16.52
N GLY A 160 -13.94 -17.89 -16.18
CA GLY A 160 -13.78 -18.77 -15.03
C GLY A 160 -12.79 -19.93 -15.31
N PRO A 161 -12.40 -20.70 -14.28
CA PRO A 161 -11.48 -21.84 -14.42
C PRO A 161 -11.93 -22.87 -15.46
N ASP A 162 -13.25 -23.04 -15.62
CA ASP A 162 -13.87 -24.04 -16.51
C ASP A 162 -14.55 -23.41 -17.74
N SER A 163 -14.23 -22.16 -18.05
CA SER A 163 -14.85 -21.41 -19.15
C SER A 163 -14.37 -21.90 -20.52
N ILE A 164 -15.31 -22.39 -21.34
CA ILE A 164 -15.06 -22.64 -22.79
C ILE A 164 -14.97 -21.32 -23.57
N ASN A 165 -15.51 -20.22 -23.02
CA ASN A 165 -15.49 -18.92 -23.67
C ASN A 165 -14.06 -18.36 -23.71
N PRO A 166 -13.67 -17.70 -24.82
CA PRO A 166 -12.38 -17.06 -24.91
C PRO A 166 -12.28 -15.89 -23.91
N PRO A 167 -11.06 -15.59 -23.43
CA PRO A 167 -10.78 -14.43 -22.59
C PRO A 167 -11.24 -13.13 -23.25
N TRP A 168 -11.58 -12.15 -22.43
CA TRP A 168 -12.04 -10.86 -22.94
C TRP A 168 -10.91 -10.15 -23.68
N GLY A 169 -11.21 -9.74 -24.92
CA GLY A 169 -10.39 -8.77 -25.64
C GLY A 169 -10.62 -7.34 -25.17
N ILE A 170 -9.78 -6.42 -25.65
CA ILE A 170 -9.83 -4.98 -25.33
C ILE A 170 -11.21 -4.38 -25.63
N ASP A 171 -11.87 -4.74 -26.73
CA ASP A 171 -13.18 -4.17 -27.07
C ASP A 171 -14.28 -4.55 -26.08
N LYS A 172 -14.27 -5.81 -25.60
CA LYS A 172 -15.23 -6.27 -24.60
C LYS A 172 -14.95 -5.63 -23.24
N LEU A 173 -13.68 -5.53 -22.85
CA LEU A 173 -13.25 -4.81 -21.65
C LEU A 173 -13.76 -3.37 -21.66
N LYS A 174 -13.59 -2.64 -22.77
CA LYS A 174 -14.06 -1.25 -22.89
C LYS A 174 -15.57 -1.15 -22.79
N THR A 175 -16.28 -1.98 -23.55
CA THR A 175 -17.75 -1.94 -23.57
C THR A 175 -18.31 -2.16 -22.17
N LYS A 176 -17.84 -3.21 -21.48
CA LYS A 176 -18.25 -3.52 -20.10
C LYS A 176 -17.78 -2.49 -19.08
N GLY A 177 -16.61 -1.91 -19.28
CA GLY A 177 -16.10 -0.84 -18.43
C GLY A 177 -16.87 0.47 -18.56
N GLU A 178 -17.27 0.86 -19.77
CA GLU A 178 -18.12 2.04 -19.97
C GLU A 178 -19.51 1.85 -19.38
N GLU A 179 -20.11 0.67 -19.56
CA GLU A 179 -21.40 0.30 -18.95
C GLU A 179 -21.33 0.44 -17.43
N LEU A 180 -20.41 -0.28 -16.77
CA LEU A 180 -20.31 -0.28 -15.32
C LEU A 180 -19.88 1.09 -14.76
N ALA A 181 -19.00 1.84 -15.43
CA ALA A 181 -18.64 3.18 -14.98
C ALA A 181 -19.84 4.15 -15.03
N ARG A 182 -20.72 4.04 -16.03
CA ARG A 182 -21.95 4.85 -16.09
C ARG A 182 -22.95 4.46 -15.01
N GLU A 183 -23.11 3.16 -14.75
CA GLU A 183 -23.92 2.66 -13.63
C GLU A 183 -23.41 3.20 -12.29
N CYS A 184 -22.10 3.29 -12.12
CA CYS A 184 -21.46 3.93 -10.97
C CYS A 184 -21.40 5.47 -11.06
N GLY A 185 -22.21 6.12 -11.91
CA GLY A 185 -22.44 7.57 -11.89
C GLY A 185 -21.45 8.41 -12.70
N TYR A 186 -20.61 7.83 -13.55
CA TYR A 186 -19.80 8.59 -14.50
C TYR A 186 -20.56 8.80 -15.82
N GLU A 187 -21.11 10.00 -16.03
CA GLU A 187 -21.83 10.32 -17.29
C GLU A 187 -20.96 10.14 -18.54
N ARG A 188 -19.69 10.55 -18.45
CA ARG A 188 -18.69 10.46 -19.52
C ARG A 188 -17.39 9.87 -18.96
N PRO A 189 -17.30 8.53 -18.83
CA PRO A 189 -16.11 7.91 -18.26
C PRO A 189 -14.89 8.18 -19.13
N SER A 190 -13.80 8.59 -18.50
CA SER A 190 -12.48 8.66 -19.16
C SER A 190 -12.02 7.25 -19.57
N MET A 191 -11.03 7.16 -20.47
CA MET A 191 -10.48 5.86 -20.87
C MET A 191 -9.85 5.12 -19.67
N ARG A 192 -9.22 5.84 -18.74
CA ARG A 192 -8.71 5.26 -17.49
C ARG A 192 -9.84 4.61 -16.68
N GLN A 193 -10.94 5.33 -16.47
CA GLN A 193 -12.10 4.78 -15.76
C GLN A 193 -12.71 3.61 -16.52
N THR A 194 -12.77 3.69 -17.84
CA THR A 194 -13.26 2.59 -18.68
C THR A 194 -12.42 1.31 -18.49
N ILE A 195 -11.08 1.43 -18.43
CA ILE A 195 -10.20 0.28 -18.18
C ILE A 195 -10.39 -0.25 -16.75
N GLU A 196 -10.35 0.65 -15.76
CA GLU A 196 -10.53 0.33 -14.33
C GLU A 196 -11.84 -0.43 -14.08
N TYR A 197 -12.96 0.11 -14.55
CA TYR A 197 -14.27 -0.51 -14.41
C TYR A 197 -14.45 -1.74 -15.30
N GLY A 198 -13.75 -1.83 -16.43
CA GLY A 198 -13.76 -3.03 -17.27
C GLY A 198 -13.10 -4.23 -16.57
N LEU A 199 -11.99 -3.99 -15.88
CA LEU A 199 -11.29 -5.00 -15.10
C LEU A 199 -12.12 -5.40 -13.87
N PHE A 200 -12.75 -4.43 -13.22
CA PHE A 200 -13.70 -4.68 -12.13
C PHE A 200 -14.89 -5.53 -12.61
N ALA A 201 -15.52 -5.18 -13.74
CA ALA A 201 -16.61 -5.94 -14.33
C ALA A 201 -16.20 -7.39 -14.66
N ALA A 202 -14.99 -7.59 -15.16
CA ALA A 202 -14.46 -8.92 -15.42
C ALA A 202 -14.23 -9.71 -14.12
N ALA A 203 -13.72 -9.06 -13.07
CA ALA A 203 -13.48 -9.67 -11.78
C ALA A 203 -14.78 -10.09 -11.06
N LEU A 204 -15.85 -9.30 -11.21
CA LEU A 204 -17.18 -9.61 -10.66
C LEU A 204 -17.76 -10.92 -11.19
N LEU A 205 -17.45 -11.30 -12.44
CA LEU A 205 -17.97 -12.54 -13.03
C LEU A 205 -17.38 -13.80 -12.40
N HIS A 206 -16.10 -13.73 -12.01
CA HIS A 206 -15.36 -14.85 -11.44
C HIS A 206 -14.45 -14.39 -10.31
N PRO A 207 -15.00 -14.06 -9.13
CA PRO A 207 -14.20 -13.74 -7.95
C PRO A 207 -13.17 -14.84 -7.65
N LEU A 208 -12.01 -14.47 -7.11
CA LEU A 208 -10.95 -15.40 -6.72
C LEU A 208 -10.95 -15.58 -5.20
N MET A 209 -11.57 -16.66 -4.73
CA MET A 209 -11.57 -16.96 -3.30
C MET A 209 -10.26 -17.64 -2.89
N ILE A 210 -9.56 -16.98 -1.98
CA ILE A 210 -8.34 -17.48 -1.35
C ILE A 210 -8.58 -17.37 0.15
N GLU A 211 -8.68 -18.52 0.80
CA GLU A 211 -8.90 -18.60 2.25
C GLU A 211 -7.58 -18.80 3.01
N ASP A 212 -6.58 -19.38 2.34
CA ASP A 212 -5.27 -19.66 2.90
C ASP A 212 -4.42 -18.37 3.00
N PRO A 213 -4.04 -17.92 4.22
CA PRO A 213 -3.23 -16.73 4.41
C PRO A 213 -1.91 -16.74 3.64
N GLU A 214 -1.28 -17.91 3.48
CA GLU A 214 -0.01 -18.03 2.73
C GLU A 214 -0.20 -17.74 1.23
N GLN A 215 -1.36 -18.12 0.68
CA GLN A 215 -1.69 -17.83 -0.71
C GLN A 215 -2.06 -16.36 -0.92
N ILE A 216 -2.71 -15.73 0.05
CA ILE A 216 -2.98 -14.28 0.03
C ILE A 216 -1.65 -13.52 0.09
N GLU A 217 -0.75 -13.90 1.01
CA GLU A 217 0.62 -13.36 1.05
C GLU A 217 1.30 -13.53 -0.32
N GLY A 218 1.29 -14.74 -0.90
CA GLY A 218 1.90 -15.01 -2.19
C GLY A 218 1.38 -14.07 -3.29
N LEU A 219 0.06 -13.89 -3.36
CA LEU A 219 -0.59 -12.97 -4.29
C LEU A 219 -0.11 -11.52 -4.10
N LEU A 220 -0.08 -11.05 -2.87
CA LEU A 220 0.33 -9.68 -2.53
C LEU A 220 1.82 -9.47 -2.81
N ARG A 221 2.67 -10.46 -2.52
CA ARG A 221 4.10 -10.42 -2.82
C ARG A 221 4.35 -10.32 -4.33
N ILE A 222 3.58 -11.02 -5.16
CA ILE A 222 3.70 -10.87 -6.61
C ILE A 222 3.19 -9.49 -7.05
N ALA A 223 2.05 -9.02 -6.52
CA ALA A 223 1.53 -7.70 -6.86
C ALA A 223 2.48 -6.56 -6.44
N LEU A 224 3.23 -6.75 -5.35
CA LEU A 224 4.22 -5.80 -4.84
C LEU A 224 5.53 -5.90 -5.63
N TYR A 225 6.14 -7.08 -5.71
CA TYR A 225 7.51 -7.28 -6.22
C TYR A 225 7.59 -7.68 -7.69
N ASN A 226 6.48 -8.07 -8.32
CA ASN A 226 6.41 -8.61 -9.67
C ASN A 226 7.33 -9.82 -9.90
N GLU A 227 7.44 -10.70 -8.89
CA GLU A 227 8.37 -11.82 -8.94
C GLU A 227 7.79 -13.06 -8.25
N TRP A 228 7.77 -14.16 -9.01
CA TRP A 228 7.55 -15.51 -8.49
C TRP A 228 8.92 -16.07 -8.10
N ASN A 229 9.32 -15.93 -6.83
CA ASN A 229 10.63 -16.45 -6.44
C ASN A 229 10.56 -17.95 -6.15
N THR A 230 11.01 -18.76 -7.12
CA THR A 230 11.00 -20.22 -7.05
C THR A 230 12.36 -20.81 -6.61
N CYS A 231 13.31 -19.98 -6.17
CA CYS A 231 14.62 -20.48 -5.76
C CYS A 231 14.51 -21.19 -4.41
N ASP A 232 14.95 -22.43 -4.29
CA ASP A 232 15.10 -23.05 -2.97
C ASP A 232 16.42 -22.61 -2.32
N CYS A 233 16.39 -22.47 -1.00
CA CYS A 233 17.52 -22.10 -0.16
C CYS A 233 17.32 -22.82 1.16
N ASP A 234 18.28 -23.63 1.59
CA ASP A 234 18.16 -24.31 2.87
C ASP A 234 18.15 -23.30 4.03
N LEU A 235 17.64 -23.75 5.19
CA LEU A 235 17.45 -22.87 6.35
C LEU A 235 18.76 -22.27 6.86
N GLN A 236 19.84 -23.03 6.92
CA GLN A 236 21.12 -22.55 7.45
C GLN A 236 21.73 -21.51 6.51
N THR A 237 21.67 -21.76 5.21
CA THR A 237 22.13 -20.80 4.20
C THR A 237 21.27 -19.54 4.21
N ARG A 238 19.95 -19.67 4.39
CA ARG A 238 19.04 -18.53 4.51
C ARG A 238 19.37 -17.67 5.72
N GLU A 239 19.54 -18.27 6.89
CA GLU A 239 19.92 -17.57 8.13
C GLU A 239 21.27 -16.87 7.98
N TRP A 240 22.24 -17.53 7.34
CA TRP A 240 23.54 -16.93 7.06
C TRP A 240 23.41 -15.72 6.11
N ILE A 241 22.66 -15.85 5.00
CA ILE A 241 22.42 -14.74 4.07
C ILE A 241 21.71 -13.58 4.79
N GLU A 242 20.71 -13.87 5.62
CA GLU A 242 20.01 -12.86 6.41
C GLU A 242 20.98 -12.10 7.31
N GLY A 243 21.83 -12.80 8.07
CA GLY A 243 22.85 -12.17 8.90
C GLY A 243 23.81 -11.28 8.10
N GLU A 244 24.28 -11.76 6.94
CA GLU A 244 25.16 -10.97 6.07
C GLU A 244 24.47 -9.74 5.48
N ILE A 245 23.17 -9.81 5.19
CA ILE A 245 22.35 -8.67 4.75
C ILE A 245 22.23 -7.64 5.88
N GLN A 246 21.90 -8.09 7.09
CA GLN A 246 21.73 -7.22 8.26
C GLN A 246 23.03 -6.50 8.62
N GLU A 247 24.16 -7.22 8.69
CA GLU A 247 25.48 -6.62 8.94
C GLU A 247 25.86 -5.60 7.86
N ALA A 248 25.61 -5.95 6.59
CA ALA A 248 25.90 -5.04 5.49
C ALA A 248 25.06 -3.76 5.57
N ILE A 249 23.76 -3.87 5.84
CA ILE A 249 22.89 -2.69 6.02
C ILE A 249 23.38 -1.86 7.22
N ARG A 250 23.70 -2.51 8.34
CA ARG A 250 24.19 -1.84 9.56
C ARG A 250 25.43 -0.99 9.30
N ALA A 251 26.37 -1.48 8.49
CA ALA A 251 27.58 -0.76 8.13
C ALA A 251 27.30 0.53 7.32
N HIS A 252 26.19 0.58 6.60
CA HIS A 252 25.82 1.69 5.70
C HIS A 252 24.70 2.59 6.26
N LEU A 253 24.23 2.38 7.50
CA LEU A 253 23.14 3.17 8.10
C LEU A 253 23.45 4.67 8.26
N ARG A 254 24.73 5.03 8.32
CA ARG A 254 25.18 6.43 8.49
C ARG A 254 25.52 7.11 7.17
N ASP A 255 25.43 6.39 6.06
CA ASP A 255 25.72 6.93 4.75
C ASP A 255 24.65 7.97 4.37
N SER A 256 25.03 8.88 3.48
CA SER A 256 24.01 9.71 2.84
C SER A 256 23.05 8.82 2.05
N GLN A 257 21.82 9.30 1.83
CA GLN A 257 20.83 8.55 1.09
C GLN A 257 21.29 8.20 -0.34
N ASP A 258 22.06 9.10 -0.97
CA ASP A 258 22.60 8.91 -2.33
C ASP A 258 23.72 7.87 -2.34
N ASP A 259 24.63 7.93 -1.37
CA ASP A 259 25.72 6.94 -1.23
C ASP A 259 25.16 5.54 -0.95
N PHE A 260 24.18 5.44 -0.04
CA PHE A 260 23.50 4.18 0.23
C PHE A 260 22.80 3.65 -1.04
N ASN A 261 22.11 4.51 -1.80
CA ASN A 261 21.42 4.09 -3.02
C ASN A 261 22.39 3.59 -4.10
N GLU A 262 23.52 4.28 -4.30
CA GLU A 262 24.56 3.84 -5.24
C GLU A 262 25.21 2.53 -4.77
N TRP A 263 25.41 2.34 -3.46
CA TRP A 263 25.88 1.06 -2.94
C TRP A 263 24.86 -0.07 -3.11
N PHE A 264 23.59 0.19 -2.80
CA PHE A 264 22.55 -0.83 -2.77
C PHE A 264 22.10 -1.24 -4.18
N TRP A 265 21.93 -0.25 -5.08
CA TRP A 265 21.37 -0.43 -6.44
C TRP A 265 22.34 -0.10 -7.58
N GLY A 266 23.52 0.45 -7.30
CA GLY A 266 24.39 1.00 -8.34
C GLY A 266 24.89 -0.04 -9.34
N CYS A 267 25.15 0.45 -10.54
CA CYS A 267 25.56 -0.37 -11.69
C CYS A 267 26.94 -1.05 -11.51
N LYS A 268 27.80 -0.51 -10.63
CA LYS A 268 29.18 -0.97 -10.46
C LYS A 268 29.33 -2.12 -9.49
N ASN A 269 28.48 -2.22 -8.46
CA ASN A 269 28.56 -3.29 -7.46
C ASN A 269 27.23 -3.53 -6.73
N SER A 270 26.25 -4.13 -7.41
CA SER A 270 24.94 -4.42 -6.83
C SER A 270 25.07 -5.23 -5.54
N PHE A 271 24.42 -4.79 -4.46
CA PHE A 271 24.33 -5.44 -3.15
C PHE A 271 24.24 -6.97 -3.22
N LEU A 272 23.39 -7.50 -4.12
CA LEU A 272 23.21 -8.94 -4.35
C LEU A 272 24.53 -9.67 -4.67
N LYS A 273 25.35 -9.09 -5.55
CA LYS A 273 26.66 -9.66 -5.96
C LYS A 273 27.67 -9.62 -4.81
N GLN A 274 27.58 -8.62 -3.93
CA GLN A 274 28.49 -8.51 -2.79
C GLN A 274 28.24 -9.66 -1.81
N ILE A 275 26.98 -9.90 -1.46
CA ILE A 275 26.60 -11.00 -0.56
C ILE A 275 26.86 -12.36 -1.22
N ALA A 276 26.47 -12.55 -2.48
CA ALA A 276 26.66 -13.82 -3.18
C ALA A 276 28.13 -14.23 -3.39
N ARG A 277 29.08 -13.28 -3.31
CA ARG A 277 30.53 -13.56 -3.39
C ARG A 277 31.16 -13.92 -2.06
N LYS A 278 30.48 -13.67 -0.93
CA LYS A 278 30.98 -14.04 0.39
C LYS A 278 30.95 -15.57 0.54
N ARG A 279 31.93 -16.11 1.27
CA ARG A 279 32.05 -17.55 1.48
C ARG A 279 31.09 -18.00 2.58
N CYS A 280 29.99 -18.63 2.18
CA CYS A 280 29.07 -19.28 3.11
C CYS A 280 29.65 -20.64 3.57
N PRO A 281 29.51 -21.00 4.86
CA PRO A 281 29.96 -22.30 5.38
C PRO A 281 29.17 -23.51 4.88
N HIS A 282 27.94 -23.31 4.41
CA HIS A 282 26.97 -24.38 4.15
C HIS A 282 26.90 -24.76 2.66
N GLU A 283 26.78 -23.78 1.76
CA GLU A 283 26.77 -24.00 0.32
C GLU A 283 27.21 -22.77 -0.49
N ASN A 284 27.26 -22.90 -1.81
CA ASN A 284 27.56 -21.77 -2.70
C ASN A 284 26.35 -20.86 -2.86
N VAL A 285 26.44 -19.64 -2.35
CA VAL A 285 25.36 -18.65 -2.43
C VAL A 285 25.27 -18.05 -3.83
N THR A 286 24.07 -18.04 -4.39
CA THR A 286 23.78 -17.42 -5.70
C THR A 286 23.06 -16.08 -5.55
N ASN A 287 23.09 -15.24 -6.58
CA ASN A 287 22.33 -13.99 -6.60
C ASN A 287 20.82 -14.23 -6.41
N SER A 288 20.28 -15.33 -6.95
CA SER A 288 18.86 -15.67 -6.83
C SER A 288 18.47 -15.99 -5.39
N MET A 289 19.35 -16.69 -4.65
CA MET A 289 19.15 -16.97 -3.23
C MET A 289 19.18 -15.68 -2.40
N VAL A 290 20.18 -14.81 -2.61
CA VAL A 290 20.25 -13.51 -1.92
C VAL A 290 19.01 -12.67 -2.23
N ARG A 291 18.58 -12.66 -3.50
CA ARG A 291 17.36 -11.95 -3.92
C ARG A 291 16.11 -12.52 -3.23
N LYS A 292 16.00 -13.84 -3.09
CA LYS A 292 14.90 -14.48 -2.33
C LYS A 292 14.87 -14.02 -0.89
N VAL A 293 15.99 -14.14 -0.18
CA VAL A 293 16.09 -13.74 1.22
C VAL A 293 15.80 -12.24 1.38
N LEU A 294 16.27 -11.41 0.44
CA LEU A 294 15.98 -9.98 0.44
C LEU A 294 14.48 -9.69 0.23
N LEU A 295 13.78 -10.42 -0.66
CA LEU A 295 12.33 -10.31 -0.84
C LEU A 295 11.56 -10.79 0.41
N ASP A 296 12.02 -11.85 1.07
CA ASP A 296 11.45 -12.35 2.33
C ASP A 296 11.59 -11.29 3.46
N LEU A 297 12.78 -10.68 3.58
CA LEU A 297 13.02 -9.57 4.49
C LEU A 297 12.19 -8.33 4.12
N GLY A 298 12.01 -8.07 2.82
CA GLY A 298 11.11 -7.03 2.33
C GLY A 298 9.67 -7.27 2.80
N TRP A 299 9.18 -8.50 2.72
CA TRP A 299 7.83 -8.84 3.20
C TRP A 299 7.71 -8.64 4.71
N ARG A 300 8.66 -9.16 5.50
CA ARG A 300 8.72 -8.92 6.95
C ARG A 300 8.73 -7.42 7.29
N ALA A 301 9.43 -6.63 6.48
CA ALA A 301 9.43 -5.19 6.62
C ALA A 301 8.05 -4.55 6.36
N TYR A 302 7.30 -5.00 5.35
CA TYR A 302 5.91 -4.58 5.15
C TYR A 302 5.02 -4.90 6.36
N THR A 303 5.11 -6.12 6.90
CA THR A 303 4.32 -6.53 8.07
C THR A 303 4.68 -5.71 9.32
N CYS A 304 5.97 -5.45 9.54
CA CYS A 304 6.44 -4.59 10.63
C CYS A 304 5.88 -3.17 10.52
N VAL A 305 5.90 -2.58 9.32
CA VAL A 305 5.33 -1.24 9.09
C VAL A 305 3.80 -1.25 9.20
N ALA A 306 3.14 -2.31 8.75
CA ALA A 306 1.69 -2.48 8.89
C ALA A 306 1.26 -2.49 10.36
N GLU A 307 2.02 -3.17 11.24
CA GLU A 307 1.80 -3.14 12.69
C GLU A 307 1.87 -1.72 13.25
N CYS A 308 2.93 -0.97 12.91
CA CYS A 308 3.11 0.39 13.40
C CYS A 308 1.96 1.31 12.94
N ILE A 309 1.58 1.21 11.66
CA ILE A 309 0.44 1.95 11.11
C ILE A 309 -0.85 1.59 11.85
N HIS A 310 -1.11 0.31 12.05
CA HIS A 310 -2.31 -0.19 12.74
C HIS A 310 -2.43 0.38 14.15
N GLU A 311 -1.38 0.21 14.97
CA GLU A 311 -1.36 0.67 16.35
C GLU A 311 -1.56 2.19 16.44
N GLN A 312 -0.83 2.98 15.66
CA GLN A 312 -0.97 4.43 15.73
C GLN A 312 -2.34 4.90 15.26
N MET A 313 -2.91 4.28 14.22
CA MET A 313 -4.22 4.68 13.71
C MET A 313 -5.36 4.18 14.58
N TYR A 314 -5.17 3.08 15.32
CA TYR A 314 -6.06 2.66 16.40
C TYR A 314 -6.06 3.70 17.53
N TYR A 315 -4.90 4.21 17.94
CA TYR A 315 -4.81 5.28 18.95
C TYR A 315 -5.47 6.57 18.46
N PHE A 316 -5.22 6.96 17.20
CA PHE A 316 -5.88 8.12 16.60
C PHE A 316 -7.41 7.99 16.64
N GLN A 317 -7.95 6.85 16.21
CA GLN A 317 -9.38 6.57 16.17
C GLN A 317 -10.03 6.64 17.56
N ASN A 318 -9.38 6.06 18.57
CA ASN A 318 -9.89 6.04 19.95
C ASN A 318 -9.72 7.39 20.67
N ALA A 319 -8.81 8.26 20.21
CA ALA A 319 -8.65 9.61 20.74
C ALA A 319 -9.66 10.62 20.15
N LEU A 320 -10.48 10.23 19.17
CA LEU A 320 -11.50 11.10 18.58
C LEU A 320 -12.62 11.41 19.58
N ARG A 321 -12.82 12.69 19.88
CA ARG A 321 -13.93 13.15 20.74
C ARG A 321 -15.31 12.71 20.26
N ASN A 322 -15.52 12.76 18.95
CA ASN A 322 -16.72 12.23 18.30
C ASN A 322 -16.33 10.93 17.59
N PRO A 323 -16.72 9.76 18.13
CA PRO A 323 -16.40 8.46 17.54
C PRO A 323 -16.84 8.39 16.08
N LEU A 324 -16.17 7.55 15.29
CA LEU A 324 -16.57 7.28 13.92
C LEU A 324 -17.92 6.54 13.92
N ASN A 325 -18.86 7.03 13.10
CA ASN A 325 -20.05 6.25 12.76
C ASN A 325 -19.64 5.02 11.92
N GLU A 326 -20.59 4.12 11.64
CA GLU A 326 -20.30 2.85 10.96
C GLU A 326 -19.62 3.04 9.60
N GLN A 327 -20.14 3.95 8.77
CA GLN A 327 -19.58 4.21 7.44
C GLN A 327 -18.21 4.89 7.51
N GLU A 328 -18.04 5.86 8.41
CA GLU A 328 -16.75 6.52 8.65
C GLU A 328 -15.69 5.52 9.13
N ARG A 329 -16.10 4.59 10.00
CA ARG A 329 -15.25 3.53 10.54
C ARG A 329 -14.82 2.58 9.44
N GLN A 330 -15.75 2.11 8.62
CA GLN A 330 -15.43 1.23 7.49
C GLN A 330 -14.41 1.87 6.53
N ILE A 331 -14.56 3.16 6.20
CA ILE A 331 -13.59 3.90 5.37
C ILE A 331 -12.23 3.98 6.06
N PHE A 332 -12.23 4.36 7.34
CA PHE A 332 -11.02 4.56 8.12
C PHE A 332 -10.24 3.25 8.29
N GLU A 333 -10.93 2.17 8.66
CA GLU A 333 -10.35 0.86 8.87
C GLU A 333 -9.81 0.28 7.56
N MET A 334 -10.55 0.38 6.46
CA MET A 334 -10.06 -0.05 5.14
C MET A 334 -8.77 0.68 4.74
N ALA A 335 -8.68 1.98 5.00
CA ALA A 335 -7.52 2.78 4.63
C ALA A 335 -6.29 2.50 5.51
N TYR A 336 -6.50 2.40 6.81
CA TYR A 336 -5.43 2.52 7.81
C TYR A 336 -5.24 1.31 8.72
N GLN A 337 -6.22 0.42 8.84
CA GLN A 337 -6.13 -0.77 9.67
C GLN A 337 -5.85 -2.01 8.83
N LYS A 338 -5.29 -3.04 9.47
CA LYS A 338 -4.97 -4.33 8.85
C LYS A 338 -6.22 -4.98 8.27
N GLN A 339 -6.08 -5.55 7.09
CA GLN A 339 -7.14 -6.24 6.38
C GLN A 339 -6.71 -7.67 6.09
N SER A 340 -7.46 -8.66 6.57
CA SER A 340 -7.10 -10.08 6.39
C SER A 340 -7.03 -10.50 4.92
N TYR A 341 -7.92 -9.95 4.07
CA TYR A 341 -7.90 -10.15 2.61
C TYR A 341 -6.73 -9.46 1.89
N LEU A 342 -5.88 -8.74 2.62
CA LEU A 342 -4.63 -8.15 2.13
C LEU A 342 -3.42 -8.68 2.90
N ALA A 343 -3.51 -9.88 3.48
CA ALA A 343 -2.49 -10.47 4.35
C ALA A 343 -2.08 -9.51 5.49
N ASP A 344 -3.09 -8.96 6.16
CA ASP A 344 -2.96 -8.01 7.27
C ASP A 344 -2.22 -6.71 6.94
N LEU A 345 -2.14 -6.33 5.66
CA LEU A 345 -1.66 -5.01 5.26
C LEU A 345 -2.82 -4.00 5.19
N PRO A 346 -2.65 -2.78 5.72
CA PRO A 346 -3.60 -1.70 5.44
C PRO A 346 -3.48 -1.25 3.99
N LEU A 347 -4.59 -0.76 3.41
CA LEU A 347 -4.61 -0.28 2.02
C LEU A 347 -3.58 0.83 1.75
N LEU A 348 -3.26 1.64 2.77
CA LEU A 348 -2.21 2.64 2.69
C LEU A 348 -0.87 2.07 2.21
N LEU A 349 -0.50 0.84 2.57
CA LEU A 349 0.74 0.21 2.11
C LEU A 349 0.67 -0.28 0.65
N LEU A 350 -0.53 -0.34 0.08
CA LEU A 350 -0.79 -0.68 -1.31
C LEU A 350 -1.21 0.54 -2.13
N TYR A 351 -0.86 1.76 -1.70
CA TYR A 351 -1.38 2.98 -2.33
C TYR A 351 -1.04 3.09 -3.83
N GLU A 352 0.07 2.50 -4.27
CA GLU A 352 0.46 2.43 -5.69
C GLU A 352 -0.48 1.54 -6.51
N ARG A 353 -1.17 0.59 -5.86
CA ARG A 353 -2.16 -0.33 -6.45
C ARG A 353 -3.59 0.16 -6.27
N ILE A 354 -3.85 1.21 -5.46
CA ILE A 354 -5.17 1.82 -5.31
C ILE A 354 -5.85 2.13 -6.65
N PRO A 355 -5.18 2.68 -7.69
CA PRO A 355 -5.83 2.89 -8.99
C PRO A 355 -6.50 1.65 -9.58
N PHE A 356 -6.02 0.46 -9.22
CA PHE A 356 -6.55 -0.82 -9.66
C PHE A 356 -7.67 -1.36 -8.75
N LEU A 357 -7.63 -1.01 -7.47
CA LEU A 357 -8.57 -1.46 -6.44
C LEU A 357 -9.69 -0.45 -6.14
N LYS A 358 -9.61 0.75 -6.70
CA LYS A 358 -10.50 1.86 -6.37
C LYS A 358 -11.96 1.56 -6.71
N ALA A 359 -12.25 0.97 -7.87
CA ALA A 359 -13.62 0.70 -8.29
C ALA A 359 -14.40 -0.20 -7.30
N PRO A 360 -13.96 -1.41 -6.92
CA PRO A 360 -14.68 -2.23 -5.93
C PRO A 360 -14.76 -1.56 -4.55
N MET A 361 -13.73 -0.82 -4.14
CA MET A 361 -13.76 -0.09 -2.87
C MET A 361 -14.85 0.98 -2.87
N LEU A 362 -14.95 1.76 -3.95
CA LEU A 362 -16.00 2.77 -4.07
C LEU A 362 -17.40 2.14 -4.16
N ALA A 363 -17.56 0.99 -4.80
CA ALA A 363 -18.82 0.25 -4.84
C ALA A 363 -19.24 -0.17 -3.42
N LEU A 364 -18.33 -0.83 -2.68
CA LEU A 364 -18.57 -1.23 -1.28
C LEU A 364 -18.94 -0.02 -0.40
N LEU A 365 -18.21 1.09 -0.52
CA LEU A 365 -18.46 2.30 0.27
C LEU A 365 -19.76 3.04 -0.08
N ARG A 366 -20.37 2.75 -1.24
CA ARG A 366 -21.70 3.22 -1.63
C ARG A 366 -22.82 2.29 -1.16
N GLY A 367 -22.49 1.18 -0.52
CA GLY A 367 -23.44 0.16 -0.09
C GLY A 367 -23.85 -0.81 -1.20
N GLU A 368 -23.11 -0.85 -2.31
CA GLU A 368 -23.28 -1.87 -3.35
C GLU A 368 -22.68 -3.18 -2.81
N ASN A 369 -23.39 -3.88 -1.92
CA ASN A 369 -22.88 -5.06 -1.22
C ASN A 369 -23.28 -6.38 -1.89
N ASP A 370 -23.89 -6.34 -3.08
CA ASP A 370 -24.34 -7.51 -3.84
C ASP A 370 -23.21 -8.11 -4.70
N PHE A 371 -22.01 -8.21 -4.12
CA PHE A 371 -20.89 -8.89 -4.74
C PHE A 371 -19.87 -9.37 -3.71
N ASP A 372 -19.07 -10.36 -4.11
CA ASP A 372 -17.95 -10.84 -3.31
C ASP A 372 -16.78 -9.85 -3.37
N PHE A 373 -16.73 -8.93 -2.41
CA PHE A 373 -15.70 -7.90 -2.34
C PHE A 373 -14.29 -8.50 -2.24
N THR A 374 -14.09 -9.43 -1.31
CA THR A 374 -12.79 -10.07 -1.06
C THR A 374 -12.31 -10.81 -2.30
N GLY A 375 -13.14 -11.69 -2.86
CA GLY A 375 -12.79 -12.45 -4.05
C GLY A 375 -12.54 -11.54 -5.27
N THR A 376 -13.26 -10.43 -5.38
CA THR A 376 -13.04 -9.45 -6.45
C THR A 376 -11.69 -8.74 -6.28
N VAL A 377 -11.34 -8.32 -5.06
CA VAL A 377 -10.03 -7.70 -4.77
C VAL A 377 -8.88 -8.67 -5.09
N HIS A 378 -8.97 -9.92 -4.65
CA HIS A 378 -7.98 -10.94 -4.98
C HIS A 378 -7.87 -11.17 -6.49
N ARG A 379 -9.00 -11.25 -7.20
CA ARG A 379 -9.00 -11.42 -8.67
C ARG A 379 -8.35 -10.24 -9.37
N LEU A 380 -8.58 -9.02 -8.90
CA LEU A 380 -7.95 -7.82 -9.43
C LEU A 380 -6.44 -7.82 -9.18
N LEU A 381 -5.97 -8.15 -7.97
CA LEU A 381 -4.54 -8.30 -7.69
C LEU A 381 -3.91 -9.40 -8.56
N PHE A 382 -4.64 -10.47 -8.83
CA PHE A 382 -4.21 -11.55 -9.72
C PHE A 382 -4.16 -11.10 -11.18
N TYR A 383 -5.12 -10.31 -11.66
CA TYR A 383 -5.02 -9.68 -12.96
C TYR A 383 -3.79 -8.79 -13.04
N TYR A 384 -3.57 -7.94 -12.04
CA TYR A 384 -2.40 -7.07 -11.99
C TYR A 384 -1.08 -7.86 -12.06
N SER A 385 -0.98 -9.02 -11.39
CA SER A 385 0.24 -9.84 -11.44
C SER A 385 0.51 -10.52 -12.79
N GLN A 386 -0.47 -10.53 -13.70
CA GLN A 386 -0.35 -11.09 -15.04
C GLN A 386 -0.05 -10.03 -16.13
N MET A 387 -0.19 -8.72 -15.82
CA MET A 387 -0.05 -7.60 -16.78
C MET A 387 1.26 -6.84 -16.64
#